data_AF-R7BRT5-F1
#
_entry.id   AF-R7BRT5-F1
#
_cell.length_a   1.000
_cell.length_b   1.000
_cell.length_c   1.000
_cell.angle_alpha   90.00
_cell.angle_beta   90.00
_cell.angle_gamma   90.00
#
_symmetry.space_group_name_H-M   'P 1'
#
loop_
_entity.id
_entity.type
_entity.pdbx_description
1 polymer ?
#
loop_
_entity_poly.entity_id
_entity_poly.type
_entity_poly.pdbx_seq_one_letter_code
_entity_poly.pdbx_strand_id
1 'polypeptide(L)'
;MDLAKQAQIITTIHDTLTEFVGQKLRVRANMGRSKIVESEGVLMQVHPQLFIMEVQRKRGASARQSYQYVDVLTGMVELSQNGEKIFGAFIEEDAEEETSVAPVAEEAAKEPLI
;
A
#
# COMPACT_ATOMS: atom_id res chain seq x y z
N MET A 1 12.44 -7.47 16.01
CA MET A 1 11.07 -8.08 15.90
C MET A 1 11.02 -9.57 16.23
N ASP A 2 9.99 -9.98 16.99
CA ASP A 2 9.64 -11.39 17.26
C ASP A 2 8.97 -12.08 16.04
N LEU A 3 9.29 -13.36 15.82
CA LEU A 3 8.81 -14.16 14.68
C LEU A 3 7.28 -14.35 14.73
N ALA A 4 6.72 -14.49 15.95
CA ALA A 4 5.28 -14.64 16.14
C ALA A 4 4.53 -13.35 15.76
N LYS A 5 5.09 -12.19 16.10
CA LYS A 5 4.55 -10.87 15.70
C LYS A 5 4.51 -10.73 14.17
N GLN A 6 5.57 -11.16 13.46
CA GLN A 6 5.61 -11.11 11.99
C GLN A 6 4.54 -12.00 11.35
N ALA A 7 4.37 -13.23 11.86
CA ALA A 7 3.36 -14.15 11.33
C ALA A 7 1.94 -13.61 11.49
N GLN A 8 1.65 -12.96 12.62
CA GLN A 8 0.36 -12.32 12.85
C GLN A 8 0.12 -11.16 11.89
N ILE A 9 1.13 -10.31 11.66
CA ILE A 9 1.01 -9.19 10.70
C ILE A 9 0.79 -9.70 9.26
N ILE A 10 1.52 -10.73 8.84
CA ILE A 10 1.34 -11.32 7.50
C ILE A 10 -0.09 -11.85 7.31
N THR A 11 -0.64 -12.47 8.35
CA THR A 11 -2.04 -12.95 8.33
C THR A 11 -3.01 -11.78 8.17
N THR A 12 -2.81 -10.69 8.92
CA THR A 12 -3.62 -9.47 8.76
C THR A 12 -3.52 -8.90 7.35
N ILE A 13 -2.32 -8.82 6.76
CA ILE A 13 -2.14 -8.33 5.38
C ILE A 13 -2.91 -9.21 4.40
N HIS A 14 -2.84 -10.54 4.54
CA HIS A 14 -3.59 -11.49 3.72
C HIS A 14 -5.10 -11.26 3.82
N ASP A 15 -5.64 -11.16 5.03
CA ASP A 15 -7.07 -11.02 5.26
C ASP A 15 -7.58 -9.69 4.69
N THR A 16 -6.85 -8.59 4.93
CA THR A 16 -7.14 -7.29 4.34
C THR A 16 -7.13 -7.36 2.81
N LEU A 17 -6.08 -7.92 2.20
CA LEU A 17 -6.00 -8.03 0.73
C LEU A 17 -7.14 -8.86 0.14
N THR A 18 -7.63 -9.87 0.85
CA THR A 18 -8.75 -10.70 0.40
C THR A 18 -10.03 -9.86 0.19
N GLU A 19 -10.25 -8.83 1.01
CA GLU A 19 -11.36 -7.89 0.88
C GLU A 19 -11.20 -6.92 -0.31
N PHE A 20 -9.96 -6.68 -0.75
CA PHE A 20 -9.64 -5.80 -1.88
C PHE A 20 -9.59 -6.52 -3.24
N VAL A 21 -9.90 -7.82 -3.31
CA VAL A 21 -9.89 -8.56 -4.58
C VAL A 21 -10.91 -7.97 -5.56
N GLY A 22 -10.46 -7.72 -6.79
CA GLY A 22 -11.23 -7.07 -7.84
C GLY A 22 -11.23 -5.54 -7.77
N GLN A 23 -10.64 -4.94 -6.73
CA GLN A 23 -10.56 -3.48 -6.59
C GLN A 23 -9.31 -2.91 -7.28
N LYS A 24 -9.43 -1.65 -7.72
CA LYS A 24 -8.30 -0.87 -8.26
C LYS A 24 -7.45 -0.35 -7.11
N LEU A 25 -6.18 -0.68 -7.13
CA LEU A 25 -5.17 -0.23 -6.19
C LEU A 25 -3.98 0.36 -6.95
N ARG A 26 -3.29 1.29 -6.32
CA ARG A 26 -2.01 1.79 -6.78
C ARG A 26 -0.91 1.02 -6.06
N VAL A 27 0.03 0.49 -6.84
CA VAL A 27 1.18 -0.25 -6.34
C VAL A 27 2.45 0.56 -6.57
N ARG A 28 3.24 0.72 -5.52
CA ARG A 28 4.58 1.32 -5.56
C ARG A 28 5.58 0.25 -5.14
N ALA A 29 6.28 -0.31 -6.11
CA ALA A 29 7.19 -1.43 -5.90
C ALA A 29 8.63 -1.02 -6.20
N ASN A 30 9.56 -1.44 -5.34
CA ASN A 30 10.98 -1.33 -5.61
C ASN A 30 11.45 -2.48 -6.52
N MET A 31 11.76 -2.16 -7.77
CA MET A 31 12.24 -3.10 -8.80
C MET A 31 13.77 -3.27 -8.81
N GLY A 32 14.48 -2.82 -7.76
CA GLY A 32 15.93 -3.04 -7.63
C GLY A 32 16.67 -2.00 -6.78
N ARG A 33 17.91 -1.68 -7.13
CA ARG A 33 18.77 -0.81 -6.29
C ARG A 33 18.42 0.68 -6.34
N SER A 34 17.70 1.13 -7.36
CA SER A 34 17.36 2.55 -7.53
C SER A 34 16.11 2.79 -8.37
N LYS A 35 15.26 1.77 -8.54
CA LYS A 35 14.13 1.85 -9.45
C LYS A 35 12.85 1.56 -8.71
N ILE A 36 12.17 2.61 -8.29
CA ILE A 36 10.81 2.54 -7.78
C ILE A 36 9.86 2.73 -8.95
N VAL A 37 8.94 1.78 -9.12
CA VAL A 37 7.88 1.86 -10.13
C VAL A 37 6.57 2.04 -9.39
N GLU A 38 5.87 3.10 -9.75
CA GLU A 38 4.50 3.33 -9.33
C GLU A 38 3.57 3.06 -10.51
N SER A 39 2.51 2.31 -10.27
CA SER A 39 1.55 1.94 -11.32
C SER A 39 0.19 1.63 -10.71
N GLU A 40 -0.86 1.86 -11.49
CA GLU A 40 -2.22 1.48 -11.12
C GLU A 40 -2.52 0.08 -11.62
N GLY A 41 -3.26 -0.69 -10.82
CA GLY A 41 -3.62 -2.06 -11.16
C GLY A 41 -4.85 -2.54 -10.43
N VAL A 42 -5.30 -3.74 -10.80
CA VAL A 42 -6.41 -4.43 -10.13
C VAL A 42 -5.84 -5.61 -9.37
N LEU A 43 -6.24 -5.78 -8.11
CA LEU A 43 -5.90 -6.98 -7.35
C LEU A 43 -6.69 -8.16 -7.90
N MET A 44 -6.01 -9.15 -8.46
CA MET A 44 -6.67 -10.25 -9.18
C MET A 44 -6.91 -11.46 -8.29
N GLN A 45 -5.89 -11.86 -7.54
CA GLN A 45 -5.93 -13.06 -6.71
C GLN A 45 -5.08 -12.87 -5.47
N VAL A 46 -5.51 -13.47 -4.37
CA VAL A 46 -4.79 -13.53 -3.10
C VAL A 46 -4.58 -15.01 -2.79
N HIS A 47 -3.32 -15.42 -2.67
CA HIS A 47 -2.91 -16.79 -2.34
C HIS A 47 -2.27 -16.78 -0.94
N PRO A 48 -2.15 -17.94 -0.26
CA PRO A 48 -1.61 -17.98 1.10
C PRO A 48 -0.19 -17.41 1.28
N GLN A 49 0.62 -17.34 0.22
CA GLN A 49 2.03 -16.88 0.29
C GLN A 49 2.33 -15.60 -0.52
N LEU A 50 1.45 -15.26 -1.47
CA LEU A 50 1.64 -14.14 -2.38
C LEU A 50 0.29 -13.67 -2.92
N PHE A 51 0.25 -12.50 -3.53
CA PHE A 51 -0.91 -12.01 -4.25
C PHE A 51 -0.53 -11.59 -5.65
N ILE A 52 -1.51 -11.56 -6.56
CA ILE A 52 -1.34 -11.26 -7.97
C ILE A 52 -2.12 -9.99 -8.30
N MET A 53 -1.45 -9.02 -8.88
CA MET A 53 -2.04 -7.79 -9.41
C MET A 53 -1.87 -7.71 -10.92
N GLU A 54 -2.89 -7.22 -11.61
CA GLU A 54 -2.79 -6.80 -13.00
C GLU A 54 -2.50 -5.31 -13.06
N VAL A 55 -1.29 -4.96 -13.47
CA VAL A 55 -0.75 -3.59 -13.41
C VAL A 55 -0.67 -3.00 -14.80
N GLN A 56 -1.16 -1.76 -14.98
CA GLN A 56 -1.08 -1.05 -16.25
C GLN A 56 0.31 -0.44 -16.48
N ARG A 57 0.88 -0.65 -17.67
CA ARG A 57 2.15 -0.04 -18.09
C ARG A 57 1.91 1.12 -19.05
N LYS A 58 2.93 1.98 -19.19
CA LYS A 58 2.93 3.19 -20.04
C LYS A 58 2.53 3.01 -21.51
N ARG A 59 2.54 1.79 -22.06
CA ARG A 59 2.18 1.50 -23.46
C ARG A 59 0.81 0.85 -23.63
N GLY A 60 -0.07 0.93 -22.62
CA GLY A 60 -1.41 0.33 -22.66
C GLY A 60 -1.42 -1.20 -22.51
N ALA A 61 -0.25 -1.82 -22.33
CA ALA A 61 -0.16 -3.22 -21.95
C ALA A 61 -0.38 -3.37 -20.45
N SER A 62 -1.28 -4.26 -20.04
CA SER A 62 -1.34 -4.75 -18.68
C SER A 62 -0.32 -5.88 -18.48
N ALA A 63 0.20 -6.00 -17.27
CA ALA A 63 1.10 -7.08 -16.89
C ALA A 63 0.69 -7.64 -15.53
N ARG A 64 0.60 -8.96 -15.45
CA ARG A 64 0.41 -9.65 -14.17
C ARG A 64 1.71 -9.67 -13.40
N GLN A 65 1.67 -9.19 -12.16
CA GLN A 65 2.79 -9.18 -11.23
C GLN A 65 2.36 -9.87 -9.95
N SER A 66 3.24 -10.70 -9.41
CA SER A 66 3.06 -11.34 -8.11
C SER A 66 3.95 -10.67 -7.08
N TYR A 67 3.43 -10.44 -5.89
CA TYR A 67 4.15 -9.85 -4.77
C TYR A 67 3.96 -10.71 -3.53
N GLN A 68 4.96 -10.77 -2.66
CA GLN A 68 4.90 -11.50 -1.40
C GLN A 68 4.44 -10.59 -0.27
N TYR A 69 3.83 -11.16 0.76
CA TYR A 69 3.45 -10.39 1.96
C TYR A 69 4.65 -9.77 2.67
N VAL A 70 5.80 -10.43 2.59
CA VAL A 70 7.06 -9.93 3.15
C VAL A 70 7.51 -8.65 2.42
N ASP A 71 7.22 -8.52 1.13
CA ASP A 71 7.54 -7.30 0.38
C ASP A 71 6.73 -6.10 0.89
N VAL A 72 5.47 -6.34 1.27
CA VAL A 72 4.61 -5.33 1.89
C VAL A 72 5.06 -5.02 3.31
N LEU A 73 5.35 -6.05 4.09
CA LEU A 73 5.85 -5.93 5.47
C LEU A 73 7.15 -5.12 5.56
N THR A 74 8.06 -5.32 4.61
CA THR A 74 9.38 -4.66 4.56
C THR A 74 9.36 -3.31 3.85
N GLY A 75 8.20 -2.87 3.33
CA GLY A 75 8.07 -1.62 2.58
C GLY A 75 8.67 -1.64 1.17
N MET A 76 9.07 -2.81 0.66
CA MET A 76 9.49 -2.98 -0.73
C MET A 76 8.31 -2.79 -1.71
N VAL A 77 7.10 -3.09 -1.26
CA VAL A 77 5.84 -2.90 -1.99
C VAL A 77 4.87 -2.13 -1.11
N GLU A 78 4.47 -0.94 -1.53
CA GLU A 78 3.41 -0.17 -0.89
C GLU A 78 2.13 -0.23 -1.75
N LEU A 79 0.99 -0.44 -1.10
CA LEU A 79 -0.32 -0.41 -1.75
C LEU A 79 -1.12 0.77 -1.23
N SER A 80 -1.75 1.51 -2.14
CA SER A 80 -2.62 2.63 -1.82
C SER A 80 -3.93 2.61 -2.60
N GLN A 81 -4.99 3.13 -2.00
CA GLN A 81 -6.29 3.34 -2.63
C GLN A 81 -6.62 4.84 -2.50
N ASN A 82 -6.97 5.49 -3.62
CA ASN A 82 -7.32 6.92 -3.66
C ASN A 82 -6.28 7.88 -3.05
N GLY A 83 -4.99 7.47 -3.03
CA GLY A 83 -3.90 8.25 -2.45
C GLY A 83 -3.57 7.92 -1.00
N GLU A 84 -4.40 7.13 -0.32
CA GLU A 84 -4.17 6.67 1.06
C GLU A 84 -3.53 5.27 1.07
N LYS A 85 -2.50 5.07 1.91
CA LYS A 85 -1.84 3.77 2.04
C LYS A 85 -2.77 2.79 2.76
N ILE A 86 -2.93 1.58 2.21
CA ILE A 86 -3.74 0.51 2.82
C ILE A 86 -3.02 -0.07 4.04
N PHE A 87 -1.69 -0.07 4.00
CA PHE A 87 -0.83 -0.60 5.03
C PHE A 87 0.12 0.47 5.55
N GLY A 88 0.27 0.55 6.89
CA GLY A 88 1.20 1.44 7.56
C GLY A 88 2.66 0.95 7.46
N ALA A 89 3.59 1.77 7.96
CA ALA A 89 4.97 1.33 8.14
C ALA A 89 5.03 0.28 9.26
N PHE A 90 5.38 -0.96 8.92
CA PHE A 90 5.40 -2.05 9.90
C PHE A 90 6.71 -2.10 10.70
N ILE A 91 7.76 -1.44 10.22
CA ILE A 91 9.07 -1.42 10.86
C ILE A 91 9.11 -0.29 11.89
N GLU A 92 8.70 -0.62 13.11
CA GLU A 92 9.08 0.13 14.31
C GLU A 92 10.35 -0.51 14.88
N GLU A 93 11.50 0.14 14.70
CA GLU A 93 12.66 0.01 15.58
C GLU A 93 13.43 1.36 15.49
N ASP A 94 13.20 2.21 16.50
CA ASP A 94 13.98 3.40 16.91
C ASP A 94 14.00 4.69 16.06
N ALA A 95 12.84 5.21 15.65
CA ALA A 95 12.71 6.66 15.45
C ALA A 95 11.24 7.09 15.69
N GLU A 96 11.07 7.86 16.75
CA GLU A 96 9.94 8.71 17.15
C GLU A 96 8.71 8.70 16.22
N GLU A 97 7.56 8.41 16.84
CA GLU A 97 6.23 8.70 16.30
C GLU A 97 6.15 10.13 15.76
N GLU A 98 6.34 10.32 14.46
CA GLU A 98 5.77 11.45 13.74
C GLU A 98 5.38 11.05 12.31
N THR A 99 4.31 11.71 11.84
CA THR A 99 3.74 11.74 10.49
C THR A 99 2.69 10.65 10.19
N SER A 100 1.48 10.94 9.74
CA SER A 100 0.84 12.20 9.34
C SER A 100 -0.66 11.92 9.26
N VAL A 101 -1.43 12.40 10.24
CA VAL A 101 -2.85 12.70 10.01
C VAL A 101 -2.89 14.01 9.23
N ALA A 102 -3.16 13.94 7.93
CA ALA A 102 -3.33 15.13 7.10
C ALA A 102 -4.53 15.95 7.62
N PRO A 103 -4.41 17.29 7.69
CA PRO A 103 -5.50 18.14 8.16
C PRO A 103 -6.57 18.23 7.07
N VAL A 104 -7.79 17.81 7.38
CA VAL A 104 -8.95 18.14 6.56
C VAL A 104 -9.26 19.60 6.82
N ALA A 105 -8.80 20.46 5.91
CA ALA A 105 -9.19 21.87 5.86
C ALA A 105 -10.64 21.96 5.36
N GLU A 106 -11.54 22.40 6.25
CA GLU A 106 -12.85 22.92 5.88
C GLU A 106 -12.81 24.45 6.01
N GLU A 107 -12.74 25.13 4.87
CA GLU A 107 -12.75 26.58 4.76
C GLU A 107 -14.15 27.03 4.36
N ALA A 108 -14.92 27.62 5.29
CA ALA A 108 -16.08 28.46 4.96
C ALA A 108 -16.56 29.32 6.15
N ALA A 109 -15.96 30.49 6.33
CA ALA A 109 -16.66 31.62 6.96
C ALA A 109 -16.18 32.94 6.33
N LYS A 110 -16.99 33.47 5.43
CA LYS A 110 -16.86 34.82 4.91
C LYS A 110 -17.17 35.83 6.02
N GLU A 111 -16.20 36.65 6.34
CA GLU A 111 -16.40 37.99 6.91
C GLU A 111 -16.39 39.03 5.76
N PRO A 112 -17.07 40.19 5.89
CA PRO A 112 -16.53 41.24 6.76
C PRO A 112 -17.55 42.03 7.61
N LEU A 113 -17.07 42.34 8.81
CA LEU A 113 -17.08 43.62 9.57
C LEU A 113 -18.07 44.75 9.21
N ILE A 114 -18.73 45.22 10.29
CA ILE A 114 -19.32 46.55 10.61
C ILE A 114 -20.49 47.02 9.73
#